data_AF-A0A522EBL0-F1
#
_entry.id   AF-A0A522EBL0-F1
#
_cell.length_a   1.000
_cell.length_b   1.000
_cell.length_c   1.000
_cell.angle_alpha   90.00
_cell.angle_beta   90.00
_cell.angle_gamma   90.00
#
_symmetry.space_group_name_H-M   'P 1'
#
loop_
_entity.id
_entity.type
_entity.pdbx_description
1 polymer ?
#
loop_
_entity_poly.entity_id
_entity_poly.type
_entity_poly.pdbx_seq_one_letter_code
_entity_poly.pdbx_strand_id
1 'polypeptide(L)'
;MGSRPSAAAPKQSMIIKLDTRKSLEENAAVYFEHAKKAKSKLQKIREVIGKAERELADLEERESIEKVKEEKEQKREKKWFEKFRWFISSDGFLCIGGRDATSNEIVVKKHTTPSDIVFHADLSGSPFFVVQSEGKPIPQQTINEAAEATGAFSRAWKQGLGYLEVFYVKPEQVSKEAKAGEYVSKGAFMVYGKKNILRVGVKCAIGRTEDGLWMCGPESAVEKHCKNYFQVTFGRDKPSDAAKTLRKKLGGDVDDIIRALPPGPVKLVQKR
;
A
#
# COMPACT_ATOMS: atom_id res chain seq x y z
N MET A 1 73.72 33.23 -9.15
CA MET A 1 73.40 33.35 -10.59
C MET A 1 72.54 32.15 -10.97
N GLY A 2 71.30 32.20 -11.44
CA GLY A 2 70.29 33.23 -11.59
C GLY A 2 69.01 32.44 -11.91
N SER A 3 67.96 32.58 -11.10
CA SER A 3 66.69 31.91 -11.33
C SER A 3 66.07 32.47 -12.61
N ARG A 4 65.96 31.63 -13.65
CA ARG A 4 65.27 31.98 -14.90
C ARG A 4 63.81 32.32 -14.58
N PRO A 5 63.30 33.50 -14.97
CA PRO A 5 61.88 33.79 -14.83
C PRO A 5 61.07 32.95 -15.81
N SER A 6 59.98 32.38 -15.27
CA SER A 6 58.90 31.70 -15.98
C SER A 6 58.45 32.48 -17.22
N ALA A 7 58.34 31.78 -18.36
CA ALA A 7 57.89 32.34 -19.62
C ALA A 7 56.47 32.94 -19.48
N ALA A 8 56.35 34.24 -19.68
CA ALA A 8 55.07 34.93 -19.70
C ALA A 8 54.18 34.37 -20.83
N ALA A 9 52.94 34.05 -20.49
CA ALA A 9 51.94 33.60 -21.47
C ALA A 9 51.81 34.62 -22.63
N PRO A 10 51.63 34.17 -23.89
CA PRO A 10 51.58 35.07 -25.03
C PRO A 10 50.39 36.04 -24.90
N LYS A 11 50.67 37.34 -25.05
CA LYS A 11 49.63 38.38 -25.11
C LYS A 11 48.71 38.10 -26.29
N GLN A 12 47.49 37.64 -26.02
CA GLN A 12 46.45 37.52 -27.04
C GLN A 12 46.04 38.92 -27.49
N SER A 13 46.33 39.27 -28.75
CA SER A 13 45.81 40.48 -29.37
C SER A 13 44.33 40.29 -29.68
N MET A 14 43.48 41.17 -29.15
CA MET A 14 42.04 41.19 -29.44
C MET A 14 41.70 42.41 -30.29
N ILE A 15 41.05 42.16 -31.43
CA ILE A 15 40.53 43.21 -32.31
C ILE A 15 39.11 43.56 -31.84
N ILE A 16 38.91 44.80 -31.41
CA ILE A 16 37.62 45.30 -30.91
C ILE A 16 37.02 46.25 -31.96
N LYS A 17 35.73 46.09 -32.27
CA LYS A 17 35.01 46.96 -33.21
C LYS A 17 34.43 48.15 -32.44
N LEU A 18 34.73 49.37 -32.84
CA LEU A 18 34.20 50.58 -32.22
C LEU A 18 33.18 51.25 -33.16
N ASP A 19 32.07 51.75 -32.62
CA ASP A 19 31.17 52.62 -33.38
C ASP A 19 31.75 54.05 -33.37
N THR A 20 32.08 54.56 -34.54
CA THR A 20 32.70 55.89 -34.72
C THR A 20 31.75 57.04 -34.40
N ARG A 21 30.45 56.78 -34.23
CA ARG A 21 29.44 57.76 -33.84
C ARG A 21 29.30 57.91 -32.32
N LYS A 22 30.05 57.13 -31.55
CA LYS A 22 30.04 57.12 -30.09
C LYS A 22 31.42 57.45 -29.54
N SER A 23 31.46 58.06 -28.37
CA SER A 23 32.71 58.25 -27.62
C SER A 23 33.36 56.91 -27.24
N LEU A 24 34.64 56.97 -26.89
CA LEU A 24 35.39 55.78 -26.47
C LEU A 24 34.77 55.17 -25.20
N GLU A 25 34.33 56.02 -24.29
CA GLU A 25 33.67 55.70 -23.03
C GLU A 25 32.31 55.02 -23.27
N GLU A 26 31.51 55.52 -24.22
CA GLU A 26 30.23 54.92 -24.60
C GLU A 26 30.41 53.56 -25.27
N ASN A 27 31.42 53.38 -26.13
CA ASN A 27 31.75 52.08 -26.71
C ASN A 27 32.18 51.09 -25.61
N ALA A 28 33.02 51.51 -24.67
CA ALA A 28 33.44 50.67 -23.54
C ALA A 28 32.25 50.27 -22.64
N ALA A 29 31.31 51.19 -22.39
CA ALA A 29 30.10 50.93 -21.61
C ALA A 29 29.19 49.88 -22.27
N VAL A 30 29.04 49.90 -23.60
CA VAL A 30 28.25 48.88 -24.34
C VAL A 30 28.86 47.49 -24.19
N TYR A 31 30.18 47.37 -24.33
CA TYR A 31 30.88 46.10 -24.14
C TYR A 31 30.77 45.59 -22.71
N PHE A 32 30.85 46.48 -21.73
CA PHE A 32 30.68 46.15 -20.32
C PHE A 32 29.26 45.65 -20.01
N GLU A 33 28.22 46.32 -20.54
CA GLU A 33 26.83 45.90 -20.40
C GLU A 33 26.55 44.55 -21.07
N HIS A 34 27.13 44.30 -22.25
CA HIS A 34 27.05 42.98 -22.90
C HIS A 34 27.71 41.89 -22.07
N ALA A 35 28.91 42.14 -21.53
CA ALA A 35 29.61 41.20 -20.67
C ALA A 35 28.82 40.91 -19.38
N LYS A 36 28.23 41.94 -18.76
CA LYS A 36 27.37 41.81 -17.58
C LYS A 36 26.12 40.99 -17.85
N LYS A 37 25.43 41.24 -18.98
CA LYS A 37 24.26 40.46 -19.42
C LYS A 37 24.62 39.01 -19.73
N ALA A 38 25.74 38.76 -20.41
CA ALA A 38 26.23 37.42 -20.70
C ALA A 38 26.57 36.65 -19.40
N LYS A 39 27.25 37.30 -18.45
CA LYS A 39 27.56 36.73 -17.13
C LYS A 39 26.28 36.38 -16.35
N SER A 40 25.29 37.26 -16.33
CA SER A 40 24.00 36.99 -15.67
C SER A 40 23.24 35.84 -16.34
N LYS A 41 23.25 35.75 -17.67
CA LYS A 41 22.65 34.61 -18.40
C LYS A 41 23.37 33.30 -18.07
N LEU A 42 24.70 33.28 -18.05
CA LEU A 42 25.48 32.10 -17.67
C LEU A 42 25.17 31.62 -16.26
N GLN A 43 25.01 32.54 -15.31
CA GLN A 43 24.61 32.18 -13.95
C GLN A 43 23.23 31.52 -13.92
N LYS A 44 22.23 32.09 -14.60
CA LYS A 44 20.88 31.49 -14.69
C LYS A 44 20.90 30.12 -15.35
N ILE A 45 21.67 29.93 -16.42
CA ILE A 45 21.81 28.63 -17.11
C ILE A 45 22.41 27.60 -16.16
N ARG A 46 23.45 27.95 -15.39
CA ARG A 46 24.06 27.05 -14.39
C ARG A 46 23.06 26.64 -13.31
N GLU A 47 22.22 27.55 -12.84
CA GLU A 47 21.17 27.24 -11.86
C GLU A 47 20.13 26.27 -12.44
N VAL A 48 19.74 26.43 -13.71
CA VAL A 48 18.81 25.52 -14.39
C VAL A 48 19.43 24.14 -14.57
N ILE A 49 20.68 24.06 -15.02
CA ILE A 49 21.42 22.79 -15.17
C ILE A 49 21.50 22.07 -13.82
N GLY A 50 21.90 22.78 -12.75
CA GLY A 50 22.00 22.17 -11.43
C GLY A 50 20.66 21.75 -10.81
N LYS A 51 19.52 22.25 -11.30
CA LYS A 51 18.19 21.73 -10.96
C LYS A 51 17.86 20.48 -11.77
N ALA A 52 18.11 20.51 -13.08
CA ALA A 52 17.89 19.37 -13.96
C ALA A 52 18.74 18.15 -13.56
N GLU A 53 20.01 18.35 -13.18
CA GLU A 53 20.90 17.28 -12.70
C GLU A 53 20.38 16.65 -11.39
N ARG A 54 19.84 17.47 -10.47
CA ARG A 54 19.23 16.97 -9.23
C ARG A 54 17.96 16.18 -9.50
N GLU A 55 17.08 16.70 -10.38
CA GLU A 55 15.87 15.98 -10.77
C GLU A 55 16.19 14.66 -11.49
N LEU A 56 17.24 14.63 -12.32
CA LEU A 56 17.69 13.41 -13.00
C LEU A 56 18.21 12.38 -11.99
N ALA A 57 19.06 12.79 -11.04
CA ALA A 57 19.55 11.91 -9.99
C ALA A 57 18.42 11.33 -9.12
N ASP A 58 17.43 12.17 -8.75
CA ASP A 58 16.25 11.72 -8.01
C ASP A 58 15.40 10.72 -8.81
N LEU A 59 15.29 10.89 -10.14
CA LEU A 59 14.60 9.94 -11.02
C LEU A 59 15.35 8.61 -11.12
N GLU A 60 16.67 8.65 -11.35
CA GLU A 60 17.51 7.46 -11.46
C GLU A 60 17.51 6.64 -10.17
N GLU A 61 17.54 7.30 -9.00
CA GLU A 61 17.42 6.63 -7.71
C GLU A 61 16.06 5.92 -7.59
N ARG A 62 14.97 6.58 -7.96
CA ARG A 62 13.62 5.96 -7.94
C ARG A 62 13.53 4.78 -8.88
N GLU A 63 14.00 4.91 -10.11
CA GLU A 63 14.01 3.81 -11.08
C GLU A 63 14.82 2.62 -10.58
N SER A 64 15.97 2.86 -9.94
CA SER A 64 16.80 1.78 -9.41
C SER A 64 16.09 1.02 -8.28
N ILE A 65 15.38 1.73 -7.39
CA ILE A 65 14.57 1.14 -6.32
C ILE A 65 13.41 0.34 -6.91
N GLU A 66 12.75 0.86 -7.94
CA GLU A 66 11.65 0.19 -8.63
C GLU A 66 12.11 -1.09 -9.34
N LYS A 67 13.25 -1.06 -10.07
CA LYS A 67 13.83 -2.25 -10.73
C LYS A 67 14.18 -3.35 -9.72
N VAL A 68 14.82 -2.99 -8.59
CA VAL A 68 15.15 -3.95 -7.53
C VAL A 68 13.88 -4.53 -6.88
N LYS A 69 12.81 -3.74 -6.79
CA LYS A 69 11.51 -4.19 -6.28
C LYS A 69 10.85 -5.15 -7.26
N GLU A 70 10.83 -4.82 -8.55
CA GLU A 70 10.31 -5.70 -9.61
C GLU A 70 11.06 -7.03 -9.66
N GLU A 71 12.39 -7.04 -9.58
CA GLU A 71 13.19 -8.27 -9.55
C GLU A 71 12.89 -9.14 -8.32
N LYS A 72 12.66 -8.54 -7.15
CA LYS A 72 12.28 -9.26 -5.93
C LYS A 72 10.86 -9.80 -5.99
N GLU A 73 9.92 -9.06 -6.58
CA GLU A 73 8.55 -9.52 -6.82
C GLU A 73 8.50 -10.64 -7.86
N GLN A 74 9.30 -10.56 -8.92
CA GLN A 74 9.36 -11.58 -9.98
C GLN A 74 9.91 -12.92 -9.50
N LYS A 75 10.78 -12.93 -8.47
CA LYS A 75 11.28 -14.17 -7.86
C LYS A 75 10.25 -14.91 -6.99
N ARG A 76 9.10 -14.28 -6.69
CA ARG A 76 8.09 -14.86 -5.81
C ARG A 76 6.84 -15.21 -6.60
N GLU A 77 6.48 -16.49 -6.63
CA GLU A 77 5.17 -16.91 -7.12
C GLU A 77 4.07 -16.35 -6.19
N LYS A 78 3.31 -15.38 -6.69
CA LYS A 78 2.19 -14.77 -5.95
C LYS A 78 1.13 -15.84 -5.70
N LYS A 79 0.84 -16.11 -4.42
CA LYS A 79 -0.21 -17.06 -4.04
C LYS A 79 -1.55 -16.51 -4.51
N TRP A 80 -2.42 -17.39 -5.04
CA TRP A 80 -3.68 -16.98 -5.68
C TRP A 80 -4.63 -16.20 -4.75
N PHE A 81 -4.52 -16.42 -3.43
CA PHE A 81 -5.36 -15.80 -2.41
C PHE A 81 -4.91 -14.39 -2.02
N GLU A 82 -3.70 -13.95 -2.38
CA GLU A 82 -3.19 -12.61 -2.07
C GLU A 82 -4.06 -11.49 -2.69
N LYS A 83 -4.82 -11.84 -3.74
CA LYS A 83 -5.82 -10.99 -4.38
C LYS A 83 -7.10 -10.77 -3.56
N PHE A 84 -7.27 -11.47 -2.44
CA PHE A 84 -8.33 -11.27 -1.45
C PHE A 84 -7.77 -10.77 -0.12
N ARG A 85 -8.65 -10.35 0.79
CA ARG A 85 -8.28 -10.28 2.21
C ARG A 85 -8.04 -11.71 2.66
N TRP A 86 -6.96 -11.97 3.38
CA TRP A 86 -6.66 -13.33 3.79
C TRP A 86 -5.87 -13.36 5.09
N PHE A 87 -6.00 -14.46 5.79
CA PHE A 87 -5.13 -14.85 6.89
C PHE A 87 -5.16 -16.37 7.04
N ILE A 88 -4.19 -16.92 7.75
CA ILE A 88 -4.21 -18.33 8.17
C ILE A 88 -4.64 -18.32 9.63
N SER A 89 -5.68 -19.08 9.97
CA SER A 89 -6.16 -19.20 11.35
C SER A 89 -5.08 -19.78 12.25
N SER A 90 -5.23 -19.62 13.57
CA SER A 90 -4.32 -20.26 14.52
C SER A 90 -4.33 -21.80 14.37
N ASP A 91 -5.42 -22.41 13.90
CA ASP A 91 -5.49 -23.84 13.63
C ASP A 91 -4.94 -24.25 12.25
N GLY A 92 -4.45 -23.30 11.44
CA GLY A 92 -3.84 -23.56 10.14
C GLY A 92 -4.80 -23.53 8.94
N PHE A 93 -6.03 -23.06 9.10
CA PHE A 93 -7.01 -22.98 8.02
C PHE A 93 -6.86 -21.68 7.24
N LEU A 94 -6.89 -21.75 5.91
CA LEU A 94 -6.89 -20.56 5.06
C LEU A 94 -8.26 -19.87 5.13
N CYS A 95 -8.26 -18.61 5.53
CA CYS A 95 -9.43 -17.76 5.58
C CYS A 95 -9.29 -16.66 4.53
N ILE A 96 -10.27 -16.53 3.63
CA ILE A 96 -10.27 -15.53 2.56
C ILE A 96 -11.53 -14.68 2.60
N GLY A 97 -11.43 -13.41 2.24
CA GLY A 97 -12.56 -12.48 2.22
C GLY A 97 -12.47 -11.47 1.08
N GLY A 98 -13.61 -11.11 0.51
CA GLY A 98 -13.63 -10.12 -0.56
C GLY A 98 -13.23 -8.72 -0.08
N ARG A 99 -12.65 -7.95 -1.00
CA ARG A 99 -12.27 -6.54 -0.79
C ARG A 99 -13.36 -5.57 -1.25
N ASP A 100 -14.17 -6.01 -2.19
CA ASP A 100 -15.23 -5.28 -2.87
C ASP A 100 -16.34 -6.24 -3.33
N ALA A 101 -17.38 -5.69 -3.95
CA ALA A 101 -18.49 -6.46 -4.47
C ALA A 101 -18.07 -7.57 -5.46
N THR A 102 -17.13 -7.27 -6.37
CA THR A 102 -16.71 -8.23 -7.41
C THR A 102 -15.93 -9.39 -6.80
N SER A 103 -14.99 -9.08 -5.90
CA SER A 103 -14.18 -10.08 -5.20
C SER A 103 -14.99 -10.89 -4.20
N ASN A 104 -16.01 -10.32 -3.54
CA ASN A 104 -16.99 -11.08 -2.76
C ASN A 104 -17.65 -12.17 -3.61
N GLU A 105 -18.06 -11.84 -4.85
CA GLU A 105 -18.66 -12.84 -5.74
C GLU A 105 -17.69 -13.95 -6.13
N ILE A 106 -16.43 -13.59 -6.39
CA ILE A 106 -15.41 -14.57 -6.75
C ILE A 106 -15.13 -15.51 -5.58
N VAL A 107 -15.01 -14.99 -4.35
CA VAL A 107 -14.80 -15.80 -3.14
C VAL A 107 -15.93 -16.80 -2.96
N VAL A 108 -17.18 -16.33 -2.94
CA VAL A 108 -18.35 -17.19 -2.70
C VAL A 108 -18.56 -18.20 -3.83
N LYS A 109 -18.42 -17.79 -5.10
CA LYS A 109 -18.75 -18.67 -6.25
C LYS A 109 -17.61 -19.60 -6.67
N LYS A 110 -16.35 -19.16 -6.59
CA LYS A 110 -15.21 -19.89 -7.17
C LYS A 110 -14.29 -20.53 -6.13
N HIS A 111 -14.34 -20.06 -4.88
CA HIS A 111 -13.40 -20.47 -3.84
C HIS A 111 -14.09 -21.01 -2.58
N THR A 112 -15.35 -21.43 -2.72
CA THR A 112 -16.15 -22.04 -1.64
C THR A 112 -16.61 -23.42 -2.07
N THR A 113 -16.47 -24.39 -1.18
CA THR A 113 -16.90 -25.79 -1.33
C THR A 113 -17.90 -26.14 -0.23
N PRO A 114 -18.76 -27.17 -0.38
CA PRO A 114 -19.81 -27.50 0.59
C PRO A 114 -19.34 -27.76 2.04
N SER A 115 -18.07 -28.11 2.25
CA SER A 115 -17.48 -28.30 3.58
C SER A 115 -17.07 -27.01 4.28
N ASP A 116 -17.01 -25.89 3.54
CA ASP A 116 -16.53 -24.61 4.05
C ASP A 116 -17.59 -23.89 4.89
N ILE A 117 -17.21 -22.79 5.52
CA ILE A 117 -18.13 -21.93 6.27
C ILE A 117 -18.01 -20.50 5.75
N VAL A 118 -19.15 -19.87 5.48
CA VAL A 118 -19.26 -18.50 4.98
C VAL A 118 -19.69 -17.56 6.10
N PHE A 119 -19.00 -16.43 6.23
CA PHE A 119 -19.22 -15.40 7.23
C PHE A 119 -19.65 -14.09 6.58
N HIS A 120 -20.61 -13.40 7.21
CA HIS A 120 -21.04 -12.07 6.83
C HIS A 120 -21.65 -11.33 8.04
N ALA A 121 -21.65 -10.00 8.02
CA ALA A 121 -22.38 -9.18 8.99
C ALA A 121 -23.60 -8.56 8.33
N ASP A 122 -24.67 -8.32 9.10
CA ASP A 122 -25.86 -7.60 8.61
C ASP A 122 -25.61 -6.08 8.57
N LEU A 123 -24.56 -5.70 7.84
CA LEU A 123 -24.09 -4.35 7.67
C LEU A 123 -23.68 -4.14 6.22
N SER A 124 -24.22 -3.10 5.59
CA SER A 124 -23.80 -2.70 4.25
C SER A 124 -22.28 -2.52 4.21
N GLY A 125 -21.61 -3.17 3.25
CA GLY A 125 -20.16 -3.15 3.11
C GLY A 125 -19.41 -4.08 4.07
N SER A 126 -20.08 -5.07 4.67
CA SER A 126 -19.42 -6.24 5.22
C SER A 126 -18.80 -7.09 4.09
N PRO A 127 -17.58 -7.62 4.28
CA PRO A 127 -17.05 -8.64 3.36
C PRO A 127 -17.82 -9.96 3.50
N PHE A 128 -17.76 -10.79 2.46
CA PHE A 128 -18.01 -12.22 2.60
C PHE A 128 -16.66 -12.91 2.86
N PHE A 129 -16.52 -13.50 4.04
CA PHE A 129 -15.35 -14.31 4.41
C PHE A 129 -15.69 -15.79 4.32
N VAL A 130 -14.70 -16.61 3.98
CA VAL A 130 -14.83 -18.06 3.86
C VAL A 130 -13.64 -18.71 4.54
N VAL A 131 -13.91 -19.70 5.40
CA VAL A 131 -12.90 -20.59 5.97
C VAL A 131 -12.85 -21.83 5.09
N GLN A 132 -11.69 -22.07 4.47
CA GLN A 132 -11.47 -23.25 3.63
C GLN A 132 -11.21 -24.46 4.53
N SER A 133 -12.20 -25.34 4.66
CA SER A 133 -12.18 -26.55 5.48
C SER A 133 -11.26 -27.62 4.92
N GLU A 134 -11.20 -27.74 3.59
CA GLU A 134 -10.57 -28.88 2.89
C GLU A 134 -11.11 -30.24 3.37
N GLY A 135 -12.38 -30.31 3.77
CA GLY A 135 -13.02 -31.51 4.33
C GLY A 135 -12.67 -31.81 5.79
N LYS A 136 -11.87 -30.97 6.46
CA LYS A 136 -11.52 -31.12 7.88
C LYS A 136 -12.51 -30.37 8.78
N PRO A 137 -12.83 -30.87 9.98
CA PRO A 137 -13.68 -30.16 10.91
C PRO A 137 -13.02 -28.84 11.35
N ILE A 138 -13.74 -27.73 11.21
CA ILE A 138 -13.26 -26.39 11.58
C ILE A 138 -13.44 -26.19 13.10
N PRO A 139 -12.36 -25.94 13.87
CA PRO A 139 -12.46 -25.68 15.30
C PRO A 139 -13.17 -24.36 15.63
N GLN A 140 -13.76 -24.26 16.82
CA GLN A 140 -14.47 -23.05 17.27
C GLN A 140 -13.56 -21.82 17.31
N GLN A 141 -12.26 -22.00 17.58
CA GLN A 141 -11.28 -20.92 17.57
C GLN A 141 -11.15 -20.30 16.17
N THR A 142 -10.98 -21.11 15.14
CA THR A 142 -10.99 -20.64 13.74
C THR A 142 -12.31 -19.96 13.36
N ILE A 143 -13.45 -20.44 13.84
CA ILE A 143 -14.76 -19.79 13.60
C ILE A 143 -14.79 -18.39 14.22
N ASN A 144 -14.34 -18.25 15.48
CA ASN A 144 -14.28 -16.96 16.16
C ASN A 144 -13.32 -15.99 15.45
N GLU A 145 -12.16 -16.49 15.03
CA GLU A 145 -11.16 -15.73 14.27
C GLU A 145 -11.73 -15.21 12.93
N ALA A 146 -12.39 -16.07 12.15
CA ALA A 146 -13.02 -15.65 10.90
C ALA A 146 -14.14 -14.62 11.13
N ALA A 147 -14.89 -14.74 12.22
CA ALA A 147 -15.90 -13.76 12.60
C ALA A 147 -15.27 -12.41 12.99
N GLU A 148 -14.22 -12.39 13.81
CA GLU A 148 -13.46 -11.16 14.14
C GLU A 148 -12.92 -10.47 12.88
N ALA A 149 -12.33 -11.24 11.95
CA ALA A 149 -11.85 -10.71 10.68
C ALA A 149 -12.98 -10.08 9.85
N THR A 150 -14.14 -10.74 9.77
CA THR A 150 -15.32 -10.24 9.05
C THR A 150 -15.75 -8.88 9.61
N GLY A 151 -15.79 -8.74 10.94
CA GLY A 151 -16.09 -7.48 11.60
C GLY A 151 -15.04 -6.40 11.33
N ALA A 152 -13.75 -6.74 11.49
CA ALA A 152 -12.62 -5.81 11.32
C ALA A 152 -12.50 -5.24 9.90
N PHE A 153 -12.86 -6.04 8.88
CA PHE A 153 -12.77 -5.63 7.48
C PHE A 153 -14.08 -5.06 6.92
N SER A 154 -15.12 -4.94 7.73
CA SER A 154 -16.40 -4.33 7.35
C SER A 154 -16.38 -2.80 7.49
N ARG A 155 -17.49 -2.16 7.09
CA ARG A 155 -17.72 -0.73 7.35
C ARG A 155 -17.81 -0.38 8.84
N ALA A 156 -17.98 -1.35 9.74
CA ALA A 156 -17.96 -1.13 11.19
C ALA A 156 -16.63 -0.51 11.65
N TRP A 157 -15.52 -0.86 10.99
CA TRP A 157 -14.21 -0.26 11.24
C TRP A 157 -14.21 1.25 10.99
N LYS A 158 -14.75 1.69 9.85
CA LYS A 158 -14.83 3.13 9.50
C LYS A 158 -15.75 3.89 10.46
N GLN A 159 -16.77 3.22 10.96
CA GLN A 159 -17.74 3.79 11.89
C GLN A 159 -17.24 3.80 13.34
N GLY A 160 -16.10 3.16 13.63
CA GLY A 160 -15.56 3.09 14.99
C GLY A 160 -16.42 2.25 15.94
N LEU A 161 -17.18 1.29 15.42
CA LEU A 161 -17.95 0.37 16.26
C LEU A 161 -16.99 -0.59 16.96
N GLY A 162 -17.07 -0.68 18.29
CA GLY A 162 -16.21 -1.59 19.06
C GLY A 162 -16.61 -3.07 18.94
N TYR A 163 -17.88 -3.35 18.68
CA TYR A 163 -18.43 -4.70 18.54
C TYR A 163 -19.41 -4.77 17.37
N LEU A 164 -19.53 -5.95 16.77
CA LEU A 164 -20.46 -6.24 15.69
C LEU A 164 -21.03 -7.66 15.83
N GLU A 165 -22.27 -7.86 15.44
CA GLU A 165 -22.84 -9.19 15.23
C GLU A 165 -22.48 -9.69 13.83
N VAL A 166 -21.74 -10.79 13.80
CA VAL A 166 -21.37 -11.50 12.57
C VAL A 166 -22.08 -12.83 12.60
N PHE A 167 -22.63 -13.24 11.47
CA PHE A 167 -23.21 -14.57 11.34
C PHE A 167 -22.40 -15.44 10.40
N TYR A 168 -22.51 -16.75 10.60
CA TYR A 168 -21.97 -17.74 9.68
C TYR A 168 -23.00 -18.79 9.31
N VAL A 169 -22.86 -19.28 8.08
CA VAL A 169 -23.75 -20.24 7.42
C VAL A 169 -22.96 -21.18 6.54
N LYS A 170 -23.60 -22.29 6.15
CA LYS A 170 -23.05 -23.16 5.13
C LYS A 170 -23.18 -22.53 3.73
N PRO A 171 -22.32 -22.89 2.77
CA PRO A 171 -22.34 -22.36 1.41
C PRO A 171 -23.68 -22.54 0.70
N GLU A 172 -24.39 -23.65 0.93
CA GLU A 172 -25.68 -23.94 0.29
C GLU A 172 -26.77 -22.95 0.71
N GLN A 173 -26.58 -22.25 1.83
CA GLN A 173 -27.49 -21.24 2.34
C GLN A 173 -27.32 -19.89 1.65
N VAL A 174 -26.26 -19.71 0.85
CA VAL A 174 -25.90 -18.44 0.20
C VAL A 174 -26.28 -18.49 -1.27
N SER A 175 -27.26 -17.67 -1.67
CA SER A 175 -27.75 -17.64 -3.05
C SER A 175 -27.85 -16.23 -3.61
N LYS A 176 -27.76 -16.11 -4.93
CA LYS A 176 -28.01 -14.87 -5.67
C LYS A 176 -29.47 -14.71 -6.11
N GLU A 177 -30.27 -15.76 -5.97
CA GLU A 177 -31.67 -15.72 -6.32
C GLU A 177 -32.42 -14.96 -5.22
N ALA A 178 -32.94 -13.80 -5.58
CA ALA A 178 -33.90 -13.08 -4.76
C ALA A 178 -35.29 -13.71 -4.89
N LYS A 179 -36.15 -13.41 -3.91
CA LYS A 179 -37.58 -13.68 -4.04
C LYS A 179 -38.15 -12.84 -5.20
N ALA A 180 -39.21 -13.34 -5.83
CA ALA A 180 -39.84 -12.67 -6.97
C ALA A 180 -40.16 -11.20 -6.65
N GLY A 181 -39.50 -10.28 -7.36
CA GLY A 181 -39.67 -8.82 -7.21
C GLY A 181 -38.51 -8.07 -6.53
N GLU A 182 -37.54 -8.75 -5.92
CA GLU A 182 -36.37 -8.11 -5.31
C GLU A 182 -35.13 -8.21 -6.22
N TYR A 183 -34.32 -7.15 -6.28
CA TYR A 183 -33.05 -7.14 -7.04
C TYR A 183 -31.86 -7.29 -6.10
N VAL A 184 -31.06 -8.34 -6.30
CA VAL A 184 -29.80 -8.51 -5.56
C VAL A 184 -28.71 -7.70 -6.24
N SER A 185 -28.23 -6.66 -5.56
CA SER A 185 -27.12 -5.83 -6.04
C SER A 185 -25.85 -6.67 -6.25
N LYS A 186 -24.98 -6.25 -7.18
CA LYS A 186 -23.67 -6.85 -7.40
C LYS A 186 -22.90 -6.99 -6.08
N GLY A 187 -22.36 -8.18 -5.80
CA GLY A 187 -21.63 -8.50 -4.56
C GLY A 187 -22.47 -8.78 -3.32
N ALA A 188 -23.80 -8.67 -3.40
CA ALA A 188 -24.70 -9.11 -2.34
C ALA A 188 -25.19 -10.55 -2.61
N PHE A 189 -25.56 -11.22 -1.52
CA PHE A 189 -26.14 -12.56 -1.54
C PHE A 189 -27.25 -12.64 -0.52
N MET A 190 -28.30 -13.38 -0.86
CA MET A 190 -29.36 -13.75 0.04
C MET A 190 -28.92 -14.96 0.86
N VAL A 191 -29.19 -14.92 2.17
CA VAL A 191 -28.85 -16.00 3.10
C VAL A 191 -30.13 -16.61 3.64
N TYR A 192 -30.33 -17.89 3.36
CA TYR A 192 -31.53 -18.64 3.70
C TYR A 192 -31.31 -19.60 4.87
N GLY A 193 -32.37 -19.90 5.62
CA GLY A 193 -32.33 -20.83 6.76
C GLY A 193 -31.73 -20.24 8.04
N LYS A 194 -31.31 -21.12 8.95
CA LYS A 194 -30.81 -20.73 10.28
C LYS A 194 -29.40 -20.15 10.17
N LYS A 195 -29.22 -18.95 10.74
CA LYS A 195 -27.92 -18.28 10.90
C LYS A 195 -27.35 -18.56 12.28
N ASN A 196 -26.05 -18.79 12.38
CA ASN A 196 -25.35 -18.84 13.66
C ASN A 196 -24.73 -17.46 13.91
N ILE A 197 -25.08 -16.81 15.01
CA ILE A 197 -24.68 -15.42 15.29
C ILE A 197 -23.59 -15.41 16.36
N LEU A 198 -22.56 -14.61 16.14
CA LEU A 198 -21.45 -14.38 17.05
C LEU A 198 -21.28 -12.87 17.24
N ARG A 199 -21.12 -12.46 18.50
CA ARG A 199 -20.77 -11.08 18.83
C ARG A 199 -19.26 -10.96 18.96
N VAL A 200 -18.64 -10.19 18.07
CA VAL A 200 -17.18 -10.07 17.97
C VAL A 200 -16.71 -8.64 18.17
N GLY A 201 -15.50 -8.48 18.69
CA GLY A 201 -14.82 -7.20 18.77
C GLY A 201 -14.23 -6.79 17.42
N VAL A 202 -14.34 -5.52 17.06
CA VAL A 202 -13.76 -4.97 15.84
C VAL A 202 -12.30 -4.61 16.11
N LYS A 203 -11.43 -5.61 16.03
CA LYS A 203 -9.99 -5.52 16.24
C LYS A 203 -9.26 -6.41 15.24
N CYS A 204 -8.02 -6.07 14.91
CA CYS A 204 -7.16 -6.95 14.13
C CYS A 204 -5.69 -6.72 14.52
N ALA A 205 -4.82 -7.58 14.02
CA ALA A 205 -3.38 -7.42 14.06
C ALA A 205 -2.83 -7.54 12.65
N ILE A 206 -1.66 -6.94 12.42
CA ILE A 206 -0.91 -7.04 11.18
C ILE A 206 0.52 -7.46 11.47
N GLY A 207 1.01 -8.42 10.72
CA GLY A 207 2.36 -8.95 10.87
C GLY A 207 2.91 -9.41 9.53
N ARG A 208 4.20 -9.73 9.55
CA ARG A 208 4.91 -10.30 8.41
C ARG A 208 5.19 -11.77 8.66
N THR A 209 4.70 -12.63 7.77
CA THR A 209 4.94 -14.07 7.83
C THR A 209 6.39 -14.40 7.45
N GLU A 210 6.83 -15.64 7.72
CA GLU A 210 8.17 -16.11 7.33
C GLU A 210 8.39 -16.08 5.81
N ASP A 211 7.31 -16.35 5.04
CA ASP A 211 7.27 -16.20 3.58
C ASP A 211 7.35 -14.72 3.12
N GLY A 212 7.49 -13.77 4.05
CA GLY A 212 7.59 -12.35 3.77
C GLY A 212 6.28 -11.68 3.38
N LEU A 213 5.12 -12.35 3.53
CA LEU A 213 3.81 -11.78 3.22
C LEU A 213 3.26 -10.94 4.38
N TRP A 214 2.48 -9.94 4.03
CA TRP A 214 1.66 -9.20 4.98
C TRP A 214 0.36 -9.95 5.25
N MET A 215 0.18 -10.34 6.51
CA MET A 215 -1.04 -10.96 6.98
C MET A 215 -1.72 -10.02 7.96
N CYS A 216 -2.99 -9.71 7.70
CA CYS A 216 -3.83 -8.92 8.59
C CYS A 216 -5.07 -9.72 8.93
N GLY A 217 -5.30 -9.93 10.22
CA GLY A 217 -6.37 -10.80 10.70
C GLY A 217 -6.53 -10.70 12.22
N PRO A 218 -7.18 -11.68 12.85
CA PRO A 218 -7.33 -11.75 14.30
C PRO A 218 -5.98 -11.80 15.01
N GLU A 219 -5.92 -11.25 16.23
CA GLU A 219 -4.68 -11.17 17.00
C GLU A 219 -4.07 -12.55 17.26
N SER A 220 -4.89 -13.53 17.66
CA SER A 220 -4.47 -14.91 17.92
C SER A 220 -3.89 -15.62 16.70
N ALA A 221 -4.44 -15.37 15.52
CA ALA A 221 -3.95 -15.93 14.28
C ALA A 221 -2.60 -15.31 13.88
N VAL A 222 -2.49 -13.98 13.98
CA VAL A 222 -1.29 -13.25 13.59
C VAL A 222 -0.12 -13.54 14.53
N GLU A 223 -0.37 -13.63 15.83
CA GLU A 223 0.63 -13.98 16.84
C GLU A 223 1.26 -15.35 16.57
N LYS A 224 0.49 -16.33 16.10
CA LYS A 224 0.99 -17.68 15.84
C LYS A 224 1.87 -17.77 14.58
N HIS A 225 1.61 -16.94 13.57
CA HIS A 225 2.27 -17.02 12.26
C HIS A 225 3.29 -15.90 11.99
N CYS A 226 3.35 -14.87 12.84
CA CYS A 226 4.25 -13.72 12.68
C CYS A 226 5.12 -13.51 13.92
N LYS A 227 6.45 -13.51 13.73
CA LYS A 227 7.41 -13.24 14.82
C LYS A 227 7.29 -11.83 15.39
N ASN A 228 6.96 -10.86 14.55
CA ASN A 228 6.73 -9.47 14.94
C ASN A 228 5.39 -9.01 14.36
N TYR A 229 4.52 -8.49 15.22
CA TYR A 229 3.20 -8.01 14.81
C TYR A 229 2.80 -6.72 15.54
N PHE A 230 1.84 -6.02 14.96
CA PHE A 230 1.25 -4.81 15.50
C PHE A 230 -0.23 -5.04 15.68
N GLN A 231 -0.74 -4.72 16.86
CA GLN A 231 -2.17 -4.64 17.06
C GLN A 231 -2.68 -3.39 16.33
N VAL A 232 -3.75 -3.56 15.55
CA VAL A 232 -4.40 -2.52 14.78
C VAL A 232 -5.75 -2.26 15.43
N THR A 233 -5.99 -1.00 15.75
CA THR A 233 -7.27 -0.52 16.29
C THR A 233 -7.78 0.63 15.42
N PHE A 234 -9.07 0.93 15.49
CA PHE A 234 -9.61 2.12 14.81
C PHE A 234 -8.96 3.38 15.42
N GLY A 235 -8.57 4.31 14.55
CA GLY A 235 -7.72 5.44 14.95
C GLY A 235 -7.98 6.70 14.15
N ARG A 236 -7.00 7.61 14.14
CA ARG A 236 -7.02 8.84 13.32
C ARG A 236 -5.99 8.81 12.20
N ASP A 237 -5.05 7.86 12.22
CA ASP A 237 -3.95 7.84 11.26
C ASP A 237 -4.43 7.26 9.94
N LYS A 238 -3.96 7.85 8.83
CA LYS A 238 -4.27 7.32 7.50
C LYS A 238 -3.54 5.99 7.30
N PRO A 239 -4.13 5.04 6.55
CA PRO A 239 -3.46 3.77 6.19
C PRO A 239 -2.07 3.97 5.59
N SER A 240 -1.84 5.04 4.83
CA SER A 240 -0.53 5.35 4.24
C SER A 240 0.53 5.67 5.30
N ASP A 241 0.18 6.41 6.36
CA ASP A 241 1.12 6.78 7.41
C ASP A 241 1.42 5.59 8.33
N ALA A 242 0.40 4.77 8.61
CA ALA A 242 0.57 3.49 9.26
C ALA A 242 1.46 2.54 8.44
N ALA A 243 1.26 2.47 7.12
CA ALA A 243 2.07 1.64 6.23
C ALA A 243 3.53 2.08 6.16
N LYS A 244 3.81 3.39 6.14
CA LYS A 244 5.19 3.91 6.25
C LYS A 244 5.85 3.50 7.57
N THR A 245 5.10 3.52 8.66
CA THR A 245 5.60 3.12 9.99
C THR A 245 5.91 1.62 10.03
N LEU A 246 5.02 0.79 9.47
CA LEU A 246 5.21 -0.66 9.36
C LEU A 246 6.39 -1.01 8.45
N ARG A 247 6.54 -0.34 7.30
CA ARG A 247 7.68 -0.49 6.39
C ARG A 247 9.01 -0.20 7.09
N LYS A 248 9.08 0.85 7.91
CA LYS A 248 10.31 1.18 8.66
C LYS A 248 10.70 0.09 9.67
N LYS A 249 9.72 -0.59 10.28
CA LYS A 249 9.97 -1.59 11.34
C LYS A 249 10.14 -3.02 10.82
N LEU A 250 9.38 -3.41 9.79
CA LEU A 250 9.31 -4.78 9.28
C LEU A 250 9.79 -4.93 7.82
N GLY A 251 10.15 -3.83 7.17
CA GLY A 251 10.50 -3.80 5.74
C GLY A 251 9.30 -4.03 4.83
N GLY A 252 9.52 -4.24 3.54
CA GLY A 252 8.46 -4.55 2.57
C GLY A 252 7.87 -3.32 1.86
N ASP A 253 6.87 -3.58 1.01
CA ASP A 253 6.20 -2.58 0.20
C ASP A 253 5.06 -1.88 0.95
N VAL A 254 4.96 -0.56 0.77
CA VAL A 254 3.88 0.25 1.31
C VAL A 254 2.53 -0.17 0.73
N ASP A 255 2.47 -0.49 -0.55
CA ASP A 255 1.21 -0.82 -1.23
C ASP A 255 0.62 -2.15 -0.72
N ASP A 256 1.47 -3.16 -0.53
CA ASP A 256 1.07 -4.44 0.08
C ASP A 256 0.55 -4.27 1.51
N ILE A 257 1.19 -3.41 2.30
CA ILE A 257 0.75 -3.11 3.66
C ILE A 257 -0.63 -2.44 3.65
N ILE A 258 -0.81 -1.40 2.82
CA ILE A 258 -2.09 -0.70 2.68
C ILE A 258 -3.18 -1.69 2.25
N ARG A 259 -2.85 -2.61 1.33
CA ARG A 259 -3.77 -3.62 0.82
C ARG A 259 -4.18 -4.65 1.88
N ALA A 260 -3.30 -4.95 2.83
CA ALA A 260 -3.57 -5.84 3.96
C ALA A 260 -4.44 -5.16 5.04
N LEU A 261 -4.22 -3.87 5.29
CA LEU A 261 -4.90 -3.13 6.36
C LEU A 261 -6.43 -3.05 6.21
N PRO A 262 -7.15 -2.83 7.33
CA PRO A 262 -8.59 -2.63 7.32
C PRO A 262 -8.99 -1.34 6.59
N PRO A 263 -10.22 -1.27 6.07
CA PRO A 263 -10.64 -0.15 5.27
C PRO A 263 -10.95 1.04 6.18
N GLY A 264 -10.00 1.95 6.41
CA GLY A 264 -10.25 3.19 7.16
C GLY A 264 -9.06 3.66 7.99
N PRO A 265 -9.23 4.73 8.77
CA PRO A 265 -8.20 5.19 9.70
C PRO A 265 -7.83 4.10 10.71
N VAL A 266 -6.55 4.01 11.03
CA VAL A 266 -6.00 2.99 11.92
C VAL A 266 -5.13 3.65 12.99
N LYS A 267 -4.90 2.92 14.07
CA LYS A 267 -3.88 3.22 15.07
C LYS A 267 -3.10 1.94 15.33
N LEU A 268 -1.78 2.04 15.21
CA LEU A 268 -0.88 0.92 15.45
C LEU A 268 -0.41 0.93 16.90
N VAL A 269 -0.55 -0.21 17.57
CA VAL A 269 0.01 -0.47 18.90
C VAL A 269 0.98 -1.62 18.75
N GLN A 270 2.25 -1.38 19.10
CA GLN A 270 3.26 -2.43 19.03
C GLN A 270 3.02 -3.44 20.15
N LYS A 271 2.78 -4.70 19.79
CA LYS A 271 2.84 -5.84 20.69
C LYS A 271 4.21 -6.53 20.49
N ARG A 272 4.73 -7.15 21.55
CA ARG A 272 5.99 -7.88 21.53
C ARG A 272 5.74 -9.34 21.16
#